data_AF-A0A8T5AZM4-F1
#
_entry.id   AF-A0A8T5AZM4-F1
#
_cell.length_a   1.000
_cell.length_b   1.000
_cell.length_c   1.000
_cell.angle_alpha   90.00
_cell.angle_beta   90.00
_cell.angle_gamma   90.00
#
_symmetry.space_group_name_H-M   'P 1'
#
loop_
_entity.id
_entity.type
_entity.pdbx_description
1 polymer ?
#
loop_
_entity_poly.entity_id
_entity_poly.type
_entity_poly.pdbx_seq_one_letter_code
_entity_poly.pdbx_strand_id
1 'polypeptide(L)'
;FLVANVTPTSIQYGDTILINGSVSPPRQANILVTMMLKNGTEINMTTFSTNETGEFSHIVRIMLAPDEYIIRVLCKEDFFYFGSTFNLTLRVMRASVTITLSSNSTRASSGEPVFFSGIVTTINGEPIKNMDLTILVSGETGTISVPAKTNENGTYAAIISRLSPGKYDAVSLIDDNNYYEPARSTPIKIEVLHPASRILNDILYPFVSIALIILALITSVRVIVSTAHEIRRERNYRVNRIRHKKKPY
;
A
#
# COMPACT_ATOMS: atom_id res chain seq x y z
N PHE A 1 -34.61 -19.43 39.52
CA PHE A 1 -33.16 -19.18 39.48
C PHE A 1 -32.67 -19.35 38.04
N LEU A 2 -31.69 -18.53 37.66
CA LEU A 2 -31.02 -18.56 36.36
C LEU A 2 -29.65 -19.24 36.49
N VAL A 3 -29.30 -20.08 35.52
CA VAL A 3 -27.91 -20.54 35.27
C VAL A 3 -27.51 -20.09 33.88
N ALA A 4 -26.28 -19.64 33.74
CA ALA A 4 -25.70 -19.35 32.44
C ALA A 4 -24.26 -19.85 32.37
N ASN A 5 -23.79 -20.07 31.15
CA ASN A 5 -22.40 -20.32 30.82
C ASN A 5 -22.03 -19.51 29.57
N VAL A 6 -20.74 -19.22 29.41
CA VAL A 6 -20.18 -18.58 28.22
C VAL A 6 -19.02 -19.40 27.68
N THR A 7 -19.01 -19.62 26.37
CA THR A 7 -17.92 -20.33 25.71
C THR A 7 -17.56 -19.66 24.38
N PRO A 8 -16.27 -19.41 24.11
CA PRO A 8 -15.14 -19.46 25.04
C PRO A 8 -15.15 -18.28 26.05
N THR A 9 -14.32 -18.35 27.10
CA THR A 9 -14.15 -17.28 28.11
C THR A 9 -13.00 -16.31 27.81
N SER A 10 -12.24 -16.58 26.75
CA SER A 10 -11.18 -15.71 26.23
C SER A 10 -11.27 -15.66 24.72
N ILE A 11 -11.33 -14.45 24.16
CA ILE A 11 -11.53 -14.19 22.72
C ILE A 11 -10.70 -13.01 22.26
N GLN A 12 -10.62 -12.80 20.95
CA GLN A 12 -10.11 -11.58 20.34
C GLN A 12 -11.23 -10.60 19.97
N TYR A 13 -10.88 -9.33 19.74
CA TYR A 13 -11.80 -8.33 19.22
C TYR A 13 -12.48 -8.81 17.93
N GLY A 14 -13.81 -8.73 17.88
CA GLY A 14 -14.61 -9.15 16.73
C GLY A 14 -15.01 -10.63 16.74
N ASP A 15 -14.49 -11.45 17.65
CA ASP A 15 -14.91 -12.85 17.79
C ASP A 15 -16.35 -12.97 18.31
N THR A 16 -16.90 -14.18 18.21
CA THR A 16 -18.21 -14.52 18.77
C THR A 16 -18.08 -15.40 20.01
N ILE A 17 -19.06 -15.27 20.91
CA ILE A 17 -19.24 -16.14 22.07
C ILE A 17 -20.61 -16.80 22.01
N LEU A 18 -20.70 -17.99 22.59
CA LEU A 18 -21.95 -18.69 22.86
C LEU A 18 -22.33 -18.48 24.34
N ILE A 19 -23.49 -17.88 24.57
CA ILE A 19 -24.11 -17.77 25.89
C ILE A 19 -25.28 -18.76 25.93
N ASN A 20 -25.24 -19.71 26.85
CA ASN A 20 -26.30 -20.70 27.01
C ASN A 20 -26.63 -20.94 28.48
N GLY A 21 -27.76 -21.58 28.74
CA GLY A 21 -28.19 -21.84 30.10
C GLY A 21 -29.68 -22.16 30.21
N SER A 22 -30.19 -22.03 31.43
CA SER A 22 -31.60 -22.30 31.71
C SER A 22 -32.14 -21.47 32.87
N VAL A 23 -33.46 -21.34 32.88
CA VAL A 23 -34.24 -20.73 33.95
C VAL A 23 -35.09 -21.81 34.62
N SER A 24 -35.08 -21.82 35.94
CA SER A 24 -35.92 -22.68 36.76
C SER A 24 -36.87 -21.85 37.66
N PRO A 25 -38.16 -22.19 37.78
CA PRO A 25 -38.82 -23.30 37.07
C PRO A 25 -38.90 -23.06 35.54
N PRO A 26 -38.93 -24.14 34.73
CA PRO A 26 -39.03 -24.10 33.28
C PRO A 26 -40.18 -23.21 32.80
N ARG A 27 -39.85 -22.22 31.98
CA ARG A 27 -40.83 -21.33 31.34
C ARG A 27 -40.15 -20.49 30.26
N GLN A 28 -40.96 -19.92 29.39
CA GLN A 28 -40.53 -18.81 28.55
C GLN A 28 -40.31 -17.55 29.42
N ALA A 29 -39.09 -17.00 29.38
CA ALA A 29 -38.67 -15.85 30.15
C ALA A 29 -37.78 -14.93 29.30
N ASN A 30 -37.82 -13.63 29.56
CA ASN A 30 -37.00 -12.65 28.86
C ASN A 30 -35.62 -12.52 29.54
N ILE A 31 -34.58 -12.76 28.76
CA ILE A 31 -33.18 -12.65 29.14
C ILE A 31 -32.60 -11.37 28.56
N LEU A 32 -31.97 -10.57 29.42
CA LEU A 32 -31.13 -9.43 29.04
C LEU A 32 -29.67 -9.79 29.35
N VAL A 33 -28.79 -9.59 28.38
CA VAL A 33 -27.35 -9.73 28.58
C VAL A 33 -26.71 -8.35 28.54
N THR A 34 -25.98 -7.99 29.60
CA THR A 34 -25.17 -6.77 29.67
C THR A 34 -23.70 -7.09 29.91
N MET A 35 -22.82 -6.18 29.49
CA MET A 35 -21.39 -6.21 29.75
C MET A 35 -21.04 -5.09 30.71
N MET A 36 -20.35 -5.41 31.80
CA MET A 36 -19.90 -4.42 32.78
C MET A 36 -18.45 -4.05 32.49
N LEU A 37 -18.22 -2.77 32.23
CA LEU A 37 -16.90 -2.16 32.11
C LEU A 37 -16.25 -1.97 33.49
N LYS A 38 -14.92 -1.82 33.53
CA LYS A 38 -14.18 -1.55 34.77
C LYS A 38 -14.61 -0.28 35.51
N ASN A 39 -15.14 0.71 34.79
CA ASN A 39 -15.66 1.93 35.39
C ASN A 39 -17.08 1.77 35.99
N GLY A 40 -17.64 0.56 35.96
CA GLY A 40 -18.98 0.25 36.46
C GLY A 40 -20.10 0.52 35.44
N THR A 41 -19.80 1.05 34.26
CA THR A 41 -20.79 1.27 33.22
C THR A 41 -21.25 -0.06 32.62
N GLU A 42 -22.56 -0.21 32.41
CA GLU A 42 -23.16 -1.37 31.77
C GLU A 42 -23.52 -1.07 30.31
N ILE A 43 -23.15 -1.98 29.41
CA ILE A 43 -23.50 -1.95 28.00
C ILE A 43 -24.51 -3.05 27.73
N ASN A 44 -25.68 -2.70 27.20
CA ASN A 44 -26.66 -3.69 26.75
C ASN A 44 -26.13 -4.36 25.47
N MET A 45 -26.00 -5.69 25.51
CA MET A 45 -25.52 -6.47 24.37
C MET A 45 -26.67 -7.00 23.53
N THR A 46 -27.61 -7.70 24.18
CA THR A 46 -28.72 -8.37 23.49
C THR A 46 -29.85 -8.70 24.46
N THR A 47 -31.04 -8.92 23.91
CA THR A 47 -32.21 -9.44 24.60
C THR A 47 -32.84 -10.56 23.80
N PHE A 48 -33.18 -11.66 24.46
CA PHE A 48 -33.84 -12.81 23.84
C PHE A 48 -34.75 -13.51 24.85
N SER A 49 -35.55 -14.46 24.39
CA SER A 49 -36.42 -15.26 25.27
C SER A 49 -35.91 -16.70 25.36
N THR A 50 -36.11 -17.34 26.50
CA THR A 50 -35.95 -18.80 26.64
C THR A 50 -37.05 -19.53 25.87
N ASN A 51 -36.86 -20.82 25.62
CA ASN A 51 -37.94 -21.68 25.12
C ASN A 51 -38.93 -22.06 26.24
N GLU A 52 -39.94 -22.87 25.92
CA GLU A 52 -40.95 -23.32 26.88
C GLU A 52 -40.37 -24.17 28.03
N THR A 53 -39.23 -24.84 27.80
CA THR A 53 -38.51 -25.61 28.83
C THR A 53 -37.55 -24.74 29.67
N GLY A 54 -37.51 -23.43 29.43
CA GLY A 54 -36.64 -22.49 30.14
C GLY A 54 -35.19 -22.47 29.68
N GLU A 55 -34.83 -23.17 28.62
CA GLU A 55 -33.48 -23.21 28.06
C GLU A 55 -33.24 -22.06 27.06
N PHE A 56 -31.98 -21.64 26.94
CA PHE A 56 -31.55 -20.66 25.95
C PHE A 56 -30.14 -20.94 25.44
N SER A 57 -29.88 -20.48 24.21
CA SER A 57 -28.59 -20.58 23.53
C SER A 57 -28.51 -19.45 22.50
N HIS A 58 -27.53 -18.56 22.65
CA HIS A 58 -27.44 -17.35 21.84
C HIS A 58 -25.98 -17.00 21.52
N ILE A 59 -25.71 -16.68 20.25
CA ILE A 59 -24.38 -16.30 19.77
C ILE A 59 -24.31 -14.78 19.69
N VAL A 60 -23.26 -14.19 20.28
CA VAL A 60 -23.04 -12.74 20.29
C VAL A 60 -21.65 -12.42 19.75
N ARG A 61 -21.56 -11.48 18.82
CA ARG A 61 -20.28 -10.93 18.35
C ARG A 61 -19.81 -9.82 19.28
N ILE A 62 -18.55 -9.86 19.71
CA ILE A 62 -17.99 -8.93 20.68
C ILE A 62 -17.18 -7.86 19.97
N MET A 63 -17.72 -6.63 19.94
CA MET A 63 -17.09 -5.45 19.34
C MET A 63 -16.62 -4.46 20.43
N LEU A 64 -16.13 -4.99 21.55
CA LEU A 64 -15.64 -4.21 22.69
C LEU A 64 -14.12 -4.23 22.73
N ALA A 65 -13.51 -3.15 23.24
CA ALA A 65 -12.07 -3.07 23.37
C ALA A 65 -11.51 -4.23 24.22
N PRO A 66 -10.24 -4.61 24.07
CA PRO A 66 -9.56 -5.58 24.90
C PRO A 66 -9.59 -5.16 26.36
N ASP A 67 -10.25 -5.98 27.18
CA ASP A 67 -10.29 -5.85 28.62
C ASP A 67 -10.84 -7.14 29.25
N GLU A 68 -10.89 -7.18 30.57
CA GLU A 68 -11.68 -8.13 31.33
C GLU A 68 -13.07 -7.56 31.62
N TYR A 69 -14.09 -8.29 31.23
CA TYR A 69 -15.49 -7.93 31.37
C TYR A 69 -16.22 -8.92 32.29
N ILE A 70 -17.23 -8.41 32.99
CA ILE A 70 -18.25 -9.24 33.62
C ILE A 70 -19.47 -9.24 32.70
N ILE A 71 -19.81 -10.41 32.17
CA ILE A 71 -21.08 -10.63 31.49
C ILE A 71 -22.15 -10.82 32.56
N ARG A 72 -23.15 -9.96 32.58
CA ARG A 72 -24.32 -10.11 33.45
C ARG A 72 -25.49 -10.61 32.62
N VAL A 73 -25.95 -11.81 32.94
CA VAL A 73 -27.17 -12.41 32.37
C VAL A 73 -28.29 -12.18 33.36
N LEU A 74 -29.33 -11.46 32.95
CA LEU A 74 -30.48 -11.10 33.78
C LEU A 74 -31.74 -11.74 33.22
N CYS A 75 -32.39 -12.57 34.03
CA CYS A 75 -33.79 -12.93 33.86
C CYS A 75 -34.61 -11.89 34.62
N LYS A 76 -35.41 -11.08 33.90
CA LYS A 76 -36.24 -10.05 34.54
C LYS A 76 -37.33 -10.68 35.41
N GLU A 77 -37.74 -9.94 36.43
CA GLU A 77 -38.91 -10.30 37.23
C GLU A 77 -40.19 -10.18 36.41
N ASP A 78 -41.16 -11.01 36.77
CA ASP A 78 -42.51 -11.00 36.22
C ASP A 78 -43.53 -11.14 37.36
N PHE A 79 -44.83 -11.22 37.03
CA PHE A 79 -45.91 -11.30 38.01
C PHE A 79 -45.80 -12.53 38.94
N PHE A 80 -45.17 -13.62 38.47
CA PHE A 80 -45.09 -14.90 39.17
C PHE A 80 -43.70 -15.17 39.76
N TYR A 81 -42.65 -14.55 39.24
CA TYR A 81 -41.27 -14.87 39.55
C TYR A 81 -40.41 -13.63 39.78
N PHE A 82 -39.62 -13.65 40.86
CA PHE A 82 -38.57 -12.66 41.08
C PHE A 82 -37.46 -12.75 40.03
N GLY A 83 -36.80 -11.62 39.80
CA GLY A 83 -35.66 -11.52 38.90
C GLY A 83 -34.48 -12.34 39.39
N SER A 84 -33.63 -12.76 38.45
CA SER A 84 -32.44 -13.56 38.76
C SER A 84 -31.29 -13.14 37.86
N THR A 85 -30.11 -13.00 38.45
CA THR A 85 -28.90 -12.55 37.76
C THR A 85 -27.81 -13.60 37.89
N PHE A 86 -27.06 -13.80 36.81
CA PHE A 86 -25.87 -14.65 36.78
C PHE A 86 -24.71 -13.88 36.17
N ASN A 87 -23.56 -13.88 36.83
CA ASN A 87 -22.37 -13.18 36.37
C ASN A 87 -21.33 -14.19 35.84
N LEU A 88 -20.76 -13.90 34.69
CA LEU A 88 -19.68 -14.66 34.05
C LEU A 88 -18.53 -13.70 33.75
N THR A 89 -17.32 -14.24 33.58
CA THR A 89 -16.15 -13.46 33.17
C THR A 89 -15.83 -13.72 31.70
N LEU A 90 -15.38 -12.68 31.01
CA LEU A 90 -14.91 -12.76 29.63
C LEU A 90 -13.65 -11.90 29.49
N ARG A 91 -12.59 -12.48 28.93
CA ARG A 91 -11.39 -11.75 28.55
C ARG A 91 -11.42 -11.47 27.05
N VAL A 92 -11.33 -10.20 26.68
CA VAL A 92 -11.18 -9.77 25.30
C VAL A 92 -9.74 -9.35 25.07
N MET A 93 -9.13 -9.88 24.02
CA MET A 93 -7.76 -9.61 23.60
C MET A 93 -7.77 -8.80 22.29
N ARG A 94 -6.64 -8.20 21.95
CA ARG A 94 -6.48 -7.60 20.62
C ARG A 94 -6.56 -8.69 19.54
N ALA A 95 -7.12 -8.31 18.40
CA ALA A 95 -7.16 -9.19 17.24
C ALA A 95 -5.91 -9.03 16.39
N SER A 96 -5.37 -10.15 15.91
CA SER A 96 -4.28 -10.13 14.93
C SER A 96 -4.85 -9.80 13.54
N VAL A 97 -4.06 -9.09 12.73
CA VAL A 97 -4.46 -8.67 11.38
C VAL A 97 -3.44 -9.10 10.33
N THR A 98 -3.90 -9.28 9.10
CA THR A 98 -3.06 -9.54 7.94
C THR A 98 -2.99 -8.29 7.08
N ILE A 99 -1.79 -7.87 6.71
CA ILE A 99 -1.53 -6.72 5.85
C ILE A 99 -0.68 -7.13 4.64
N THR A 100 -1.08 -6.68 3.46
CA THR A 100 -0.40 -6.92 2.20
C THR A 100 0.10 -5.63 1.60
N LEU A 101 1.25 -5.65 0.93
CA LEU A 101 1.76 -4.50 0.19
C LEU A 101 2.17 -4.94 -1.22
N SER A 102 1.77 -4.14 -2.20
CA SER A 102 2.12 -4.29 -3.60
C SER A 102 2.50 -2.93 -4.19
N SER A 103 3.21 -2.96 -5.31
CA SER A 103 3.50 -1.76 -6.10
C SER A 103 3.18 -2.00 -7.56
N ASN A 104 2.85 -0.93 -8.28
CA ASN A 104 2.65 -0.98 -9.73
C ASN A 104 3.94 -1.30 -10.50
N SER A 105 5.11 -1.06 -9.90
CA SER A 105 6.39 -1.40 -10.52
C SER A 105 7.47 -1.70 -9.48
N THR A 106 8.34 -2.65 -9.79
CA THR A 106 9.57 -2.92 -9.03
C THR A 106 10.76 -2.10 -9.54
N ARG A 107 10.58 -1.37 -10.64
CA ARG A 107 11.59 -0.50 -11.27
C ARG A 107 10.97 0.82 -11.73
N ALA A 108 11.56 1.95 -11.35
CA ALA A 108 11.08 3.27 -11.76
C ALA A 108 12.25 4.17 -12.15
N SER A 109 12.03 5.14 -13.04
CA SER A 109 13.02 6.18 -13.29
C SER A 109 12.96 7.23 -12.18
N SER A 110 14.09 7.85 -11.86
CA SER A 110 14.14 8.96 -10.92
C SER A 110 13.14 10.05 -11.29
N GLY A 111 12.29 10.42 -10.34
CA GLY A 111 11.23 11.41 -10.52
C GLY A 111 9.89 10.85 -11.05
N GLU A 112 9.82 9.56 -11.43
CA GLU A 112 8.55 8.91 -11.72
C GLU A 112 7.83 8.51 -10.43
N PRO A 113 6.50 8.68 -10.36
CA PRO A 113 5.72 8.25 -9.20
C PRO A 113 5.64 6.73 -9.11
N VAL A 114 5.89 6.21 -7.92
CA VAL A 114 5.65 4.81 -7.57
C VAL A 114 4.35 4.73 -6.78
N PHE A 115 3.45 3.86 -7.23
CA PHE A 115 2.17 3.60 -6.59
C PHE A 115 2.30 2.38 -5.70
N PHE A 116 1.86 2.51 -4.47
CA PHE A 116 1.76 1.43 -3.49
C PHE A 116 0.30 1.20 -3.16
N SER A 117 -0.08 -0.06 -3.02
CA SER A 117 -1.41 -0.43 -2.59
C SER A 117 -1.40 -1.75 -1.82
N GLY A 118 -2.42 -1.93 -1.00
CA GLY A 118 -2.52 -3.09 -0.14
C GLY A 118 -3.92 -3.26 0.44
N ILE A 119 -4.08 -4.35 1.19
CA ILE A 119 -5.32 -4.71 1.87
C ILE A 119 -4.98 -5.10 3.31
N VAL A 120 -5.81 -4.66 4.25
CA VAL A 120 -5.80 -5.08 5.65
C VAL A 120 -7.05 -5.91 5.93
N THR A 121 -6.85 -7.11 6.46
CA THR A 121 -7.93 -8.06 6.79
C THR A 121 -7.76 -8.66 8.18
N THR A 122 -8.85 -9.17 8.76
CA THR A 122 -8.79 -10.08 9.90
C THR A 122 -8.14 -11.40 9.49
N ILE A 123 -7.79 -12.25 10.45
CA ILE A 123 -7.27 -13.60 10.16
C ILE A 123 -8.26 -14.47 9.35
N ASN A 124 -9.54 -14.14 9.42
CA ASN A 124 -10.61 -14.82 8.68
C ASN A 124 -10.86 -14.20 7.29
N GLY A 125 -10.08 -13.20 6.88
CA GLY A 125 -10.18 -12.54 5.57
C GLY A 125 -11.23 -11.44 5.48
N GLU A 126 -11.85 -11.02 6.60
CA GLU A 126 -12.78 -9.89 6.59
C GLU A 126 -12.02 -8.56 6.45
N PRO A 127 -12.44 -7.62 5.58
CA PRO A 127 -11.76 -6.34 5.40
C PRO A 127 -11.90 -5.43 6.63
N ILE A 128 -10.80 -4.75 7.00
CA ILE A 128 -10.81 -3.81 8.14
C ILE A 128 -10.79 -2.39 7.62
N LYS A 129 -11.89 -1.67 7.84
CA LYS A 129 -12.06 -0.28 7.41
C LYS A 129 -11.50 0.75 8.39
N ASN A 130 -11.16 1.92 7.87
CA ASN A 130 -10.69 3.09 8.63
C ASN A 130 -9.48 2.80 9.53
N MET A 131 -8.66 1.81 9.17
CA MET A 131 -7.41 1.49 9.86
C MET A 131 -6.33 2.47 9.39
N ASP A 132 -5.71 3.16 10.34
CA ASP A 132 -4.55 4.00 10.09
C ASP A 132 -3.29 3.12 10.03
N LEU A 133 -2.44 3.37 9.03
CA LEU A 133 -1.20 2.63 8.80
C LEU A 133 -0.15 3.52 8.14
N THR A 134 1.08 3.04 8.10
CA THR A 134 2.21 3.75 7.51
C THR A 134 2.88 2.88 6.46
N ILE A 135 3.14 3.43 5.28
CA ILE A 135 4.03 2.83 4.29
C ILE A 135 5.43 3.39 4.52
N LEU A 136 6.36 2.52 4.90
CA LEU A 136 7.76 2.84 5.13
C LEU A 136 8.58 2.36 3.93
N VAL A 137 9.27 3.28 3.28
CA VAL A 137 10.18 2.99 2.15
C VAL A 137 11.59 3.38 2.56
N SER A 138 12.43 2.37 2.80
CA SER A 138 13.80 2.54 3.30
C SER A 138 14.80 2.18 2.22
N GLY A 139 15.75 3.05 1.94
CA GLY A 139 16.87 2.77 1.01
C GLY A 139 18.16 3.43 1.47
N GLU A 140 19.20 3.33 0.64
CA GLU A 140 20.53 3.87 0.96
C GLU A 140 20.51 5.40 1.19
N THR A 141 19.60 6.11 0.52
CA THR A 141 19.48 7.57 0.62
C THR A 141 18.60 8.04 1.79
N GLY A 142 18.04 7.12 2.58
CA GLY A 142 17.19 7.41 3.72
C GLY A 142 15.84 6.70 3.69
N THR A 143 14.97 7.08 4.63
CA THR A 143 13.67 6.46 4.86
C THR A 143 12.55 7.47 4.66
N ILE A 144 11.54 7.08 3.88
CA ILE A 144 10.31 7.84 3.67
C ILE A 144 9.18 7.13 4.40
N SER A 145 8.38 7.90 5.14
CA SER A 145 7.20 7.42 5.85
C SER A 145 5.97 8.13 5.27
N VAL A 146 4.98 7.36 4.82
CA VAL A 146 3.75 7.89 4.22
C VAL A 146 2.54 7.33 4.97
N PRO A 147 1.74 8.17 5.64
CA PRO A 147 0.52 7.72 6.28
C PRO A 147 -0.52 7.31 5.22
N ALA A 148 -1.25 6.24 5.50
CA ALA A 148 -2.36 5.75 4.70
C ALA A 148 -3.49 5.30 5.61
N LYS A 149 -4.70 5.20 5.04
CA LYS A 149 -5.88 4.75 5.76
C LYS A 149 -6.68 3.80 4.88
N THR A 150 -7.21 2.72 5.47
CA THR A 150 -8.05 1.78 4.73
C THR A 150 -9.45 2.33 4.49
N ASN A 151 -10.00 2.03 3.31
CA ASN A 151 -11.39 2.33 2.97
C ASN A 151 -12.37 1.24 3.46
N GLU A 152 -13.65 1.32 3.08
CA GLU A 152 -14.69 0.35 3.45
C GLU A 152 -14.37 -1.10 3.02
N ASN A 153 -13.54 -1.29 1.99
CA ASN A 153 -13.12 -2.61 1.50
C ASN A 153 -11.79 -3.07 2.11
N GLY A 154 -11.29 -2.37 3.14
CA GLY A 154 -10.01 -2.66 3.77
C GLY A 154 -8.79 -2.35 2.91
N THR A 155 -8.96 -1.69 1.76
CA THR A 155 -7.85 -1.37 0.86
C THR A 155 -7.28 0.00 1.13
N TYR A 156 -5.98 0.16 0.89
CA TYR A 156 -5.25 1.42 1.03
C TYR A 156 -4.31 1.62 -0.15
N ALA A 157 -3.96 2.88 -0.42
CA ALA A 157 -3.00 3.24 -1.45
C ALA A 157 -2.24 4.52 -1.10
N ALA A 158 -1.03 4.64 -1.62
CA ALA A 158 -0.24 5.86 -1.56
C ALA A 158 0.63 6.03 -2.81
N ILE A 159 1.00 7.28 -3.10
CA ILE A 159 1.85 7.65 -4.23
C ILE A 159 3.10 8.33 -3.69
N ILE A 160 4.27 7.92 -4.15
CA ILE A 160 5.55 8.53 -3.79
C ILE A 160 6.26 9.01 -5.05
N SER A 161 6.38 10.34 -5.21
CA SER A 161 6.79 10.96 -6.49
C SER A 161 8.22 11.52 -6.52
N ARG A 162 9.08 11.17 -5.55
CA ARG A 162 10.44 11.74 -5.42
C ARG A 162 11.43 10.78 -4.79
N LEU A 163 11.48 9.55 -5.30
CA LEU A 163 12.56 8.64 -4.93
C LEU A 163 13.81 9.00 -5.73
N SER A 164 14.92 9.17 -5.02
CA SER A 164 16.24 9.28 -5.63
C SER A 164 16.64 7.94 -6.25
N PRO A 165 17.58 7.91 -7.21
CA PRO A 165 18.14 6.65 -7.68
C PRO A 165 18.70 5.81 -6.52
N GLY A 166 18.38 4.52 -6.49
CA GLY A 166 18.78 3.63 -5.42
C GLY A 166 17.91 2.39 -5.29
N LYS A 167 18.25 1.52 -4.34
CA LYS A 167 17.46 0.34 -3.98
C LYS A 167 16.73 0.59 -2.68
N TYR A 168 15.46 0.20 -2.65
CA TYR A 168 14.55 0.42 -1.54
C TYR A 168 13.85 -0.87 -1.14
N ASP A 169 13.67 -1.07 0.15
CA ASP A 169 12.71 -2.01 0.73
C ASP A 169 11.49 -1.22 1.23
N ALA A 170 10.31 -1.60 0.77
CA ALA A 170 9.05 -1.00 1.20
C ALA A 170 8.22 -1.99 2.01
N VAL A 171 7.68 -1.53 3.13
CA VAL A 171 6.75 -2.28 4.00
C VAL A 171 5.59 -1.40 4.41
N SER A 172 4.47 -2.02 4.72
CA SER A 172 3.38 -1.36 5.44
C SER A 172 3.36 -1.82 6.88
N LEU A 173 3.12 -0.87 7.77
CA LEU A 173 3.16 -1.02 9.21
C LEU A 173 1.83 -0.52 9.80
N ILE A 174 1.23 -1.35 10.64
CA ILE A 174 0.18 -0.96 11.55
C ILE A 174 0.83 -0.95 12.92
N ASP A 175 0.81 0.21 13.56
CA ASP A 175 1.25 0.34 14.94
C ASP A 175 0.20 -0.22 15.89
N ASP A 176 0.61 -0.43 17.14
CA ASP A 176 -0.27 -0.93 18.17
C ASP A 176 -1.44 0.03 18.40
N ASN A 177 -2.66 -0.50 18.49
CA ASN A 177 -3.85 0.28 18.76
C ASN A 177 -4.77 -0.42 19.77
N ASN A 178 -5.87 0.25 20.10
CA ASN A 178 -6.79 -0.23 21.12
C ASN A 178 -7.48 -1.55 20.76
N TYR A 179 -7.54 -1.98 19.51
CA TYR A 179 -8.34 -3.14 19.09
C TYR A 179 -7.52 -4.25 18.42
N TYR A 180 -6.43 -3.88 17.76
CA TYR A 180 -5.65 -4.77 16.91
C TYR A 180 -4.18 -4.75 17.31
N GLU A 181 -3.54 -5.90 17.17
CA GLU A 181 -2.10 -6.04 17.37
C GLU A 181 -1.33 -5.35 16.24
N PRO A 182 -0.09 -4.88 16.49
CA PRO A 182 0.76 -4.31 15.45
C PRO A 182 1.03 -5.37 14.37
N ALA A 183 1.09 -4.91 13.12
CA ALA A 183 1.29 -5.80 11.97
C ALA A 183 2.23 -5.18 10.94
N ARG A 184 2.93 -6.04 10.21
CA ARG A 184 3.89 -5.66 9.18
C ARG A 184 3.71 -6.50 7.92
N SER A 185 3.68 -5.87 6.76
CA SER A 185 3.62 -6.58 5.49
C SER A 185 4.94 -7.27 5.16
N THR A 186 4.90 -8.23 4.25
CA THR A 186 6.12 -8.70 3.59
C THR A 186 6.79 -7.53 2.85
N PRO A 187 8.13 -7.39 2.91
CA PRO A 187 8.84 -6.35 2.20
C PRO A 187 8.81 -6.56 0.69
N ILE A 188 8.61 -5.48 -0.06
CA ILE A 188 8.79 -5.46 -1.52
C ILE A 188 10.02 -4.64 -1.88
N LYS A 189 10.73 -5.06 -2.92
CA LYS A 189 11.96 -4.41 -3.38
C LYS A 189 11.68 -3.51 -4.58
N ILE A 190 12.18 -2.29 -4.53
CA ILE A 190 12.06 -1.32 -5.62
C ILE A 190 13.44 -0.78 -5.97
N GLU A 191 13.73 -0.71 -7.25
CA GLU A 191 14.96 -0.13 -7.79
C GLU A 191 14.62 1.12 -8.60
N VAL A 192 15.13 2.27 -8.15
CA VAL A 192 14.97 3.54 -8.84
C VAL A 192 16.22 3.82 -9.63
N LEU A 193 16.07 3.97 -10.93
CA LEU A 193 17.17 4.17 -11.87
C LEU A 193 17.44 5.66 -12.05
N HIS A 194 18.71 5.98 -12.36
CA HIS A 194 19.04 7.30 -12.87
C HIS A 194 18.20 7.59 -14.13
N PRO A 195 17.78 8.85 -14.36
CA PRO A 195 17.09 9.18 -15.60
C PRO A 195 17.98 8.77 -16.76
N ALA A 196 17.42 8.13 -17.78
CA ALA A 196 18.15 7.85 -19.01
C ALA A 196 18.71 9.18 -19.52
N SER A 197 20.01 9.38 -19.34
CA SER A 197 20.66 10.62 -19.70
C SER A 197 20.46 10.87 -21.19
N ARG A 198 20.34 12.15 -21.58
CA ARG A 198 20.35 12.64 -22.97
C ARG A 198 21.70 12.38 -23.67
N ILE A 199 22.30 11.21 -23.49
CA ILE A 199 23.62 10.83 -24.01
C ILE A 199 23.60 10.81 -25.55
N LEU A 200 22.43 10.70 -26.20
CA LEU A 200 22.38 10.81 -27.65
C LEU A 200 22.86 12.18 -28.15
N ASN A 201 22.62 13.27 -27.42
CA ASN A 201 23.03 14.59 -27.90
C ASN A 201 24.53 14.84 -27.68
N ASP A 202 25.06 14.58 -26.49
CA ASP A 202 26.49 14.86 -26.21
C ASP A 202 27.44 13.93 -26.98
N ILE A 203 26.98 12.75 -27.40
CA ILE A 203 27.76 11.86 -28.27
C ILE A 203 27.46 12.10 -29.77
N LEU A 204 26.27 12.50 -30.23
CA LEU A 204 26.10 12.79 -31.68
C LEU A 204 26.70 14.13 -32.11
N TYR A 205 26.59 15.19 -31.29
CA TYR A 205 27.00 16.54 -31.70
C TYR A 205 28.49 16.69 -32.08
N PRO A 206 29.47 16.07 -31.39
CA PRO A 206 30.85 16.10 -31.85
C PRO A 206 31.07 15.31 -33.16
N PHE A 207 30.36 14.19 -33.37
CA PHE A 207 30.55 13.39 -34.59
C PHE A 207 29.90 14.03 -35.82
N VAL A 208 28.72 14.65 -35.67
CA VAL A 208 28.06 15.41 -36.74
C VAL A 208 28.87 16.66 -37.10
N SER A 209 29.45 17.36 -36.12
CA SER A 209 30.29 18.53 -36.39
C SER A 209 31.62 18.15 -37.06
N ILE A 210 32.29 17.07 -36.63
CA ILE A 210 33.48 16.55 -37.30
C ILE A 210 33.19 16.15 -38.76
N ALA A 211 32.06 15.48 -39.02
CA ALA A 211 31.67 15.08 -40.37
C ALA A 211 31.44 16.30 -41.30
N LEU A 212 30.81 17.36 -40.80
CA LEU A 212 30.59 18.60 -41.56
C LEU A 212 31.91 19.35 -41.85
N ILE A 213 32.85 19.37 -40.90
CA ILE A 213 34.18 19.97 -41.11
C ILE A 213 34.96 19.20 -42.18
N ILE A 214 34.94 17.87 -42.14
CA ILE A 214 35.58 17.03 -43.16
C ILE A 214 34.95 17.28 -44.54
N LEU A 215 33.63 17.38 -44.63
CA LEU A 215 32.94 17.65 -45.90
C LEU A 215 33.32 19.02 -46.48
N ALA A 216 33.44 20.06 -45.64
CA ALA A 216 33.87 21.40 -46.04
C ALA A 216 35.35 21.44 -46.49
N LEU A 217 36.22 20.65 -45.86
CA LEU A 217 37.61 20.47 -46.32
C LEU A 217 37.68 19.77 -47.68
N ILE A 218 36.85 18.76 -47.93
CA ILE A 218 36.82 18.07 -49.23
C ILE A 218 36.34 19.00 -50.35
N THR A 219 35.31 19.82 -50.10
CA THR A 219 34.80 20.75 -51.11
C THR A 219 35.79 21.88 -51.39
N SER A 220 36.43 22.45 -50.37
CA SER A 220 37.48 23.47 -50.55
C SER A 220 38.68 22.93 -51.34
N VAL A 221 39.16 21.72 -51.06
CA VAL A 221 40.22 21.08 -51.85
C VAL A 221 39.79 20.89 -53.31
N ARG A 222 38.56 20.45 -53.58
CA ARG A 222 38.03 20.35 -54.95
C ARG A 222 38.02 21.70 -55.66
N VAL A 223 37.63 22.78 -54.99
CA VAL A 223 37.63 24.14 -55.57
C VAL A 223 39.06 24.61 -55.87
N ILE A 224 40.01 24.35 -54.98
CA ILE A 224 41.44 24.70 -55.19
C ILE A 224 42.03 23.92 -56.38
N VAL A 225 41.73 22.61 -56.48
CA VAL A 225 42.19 21.79 -57.62
C VAL A 225 41.54 22.25 -58.93
N SER A 226 40.25 22.59 -58.92
CA SER A 226 39.54 23.11 -60.10
C SER A 226 40.14 24.43 -60.58
N THR A 227 40.35 25.39 -59.67
CA THR A 227 40.94 26.69 -60.01
C THR A 227 42.39 26.55 -60.46
N ALA A 228 43.19 25.66 -59.86
CA ALA A 228 44.54 25.35 -60.32
C ALA A 228 44.54 24.73 -61.73
N HIS A 229 43.58 23.84 -62.03
CA HIS A 229 43.45 23.23 -63.35
C HIS A 229 43.01 24.27 -64.41
N GLU A 230 42.17 25.23 -64.04
CA GLU A 230 41.72 26.32 -64.92
C GLU A 230 42.86 27.30 -65.22
N ILE A 231 43.63 27.72 -64.21
CA ILE A 231 44.83 28.54 -64.37
C ILE A 231 45.86 27.82 -65.27
N ARG A 232 46.04 26.51 -65.10
CA ARG A 232 46.94 25.70 -65.95
C ARG A 232 46.45 25.62 -67.39
N ARG A 233 45.14 25.51 -67.63
CA ARG A 233 44.54 25.57 -68.98
C ARG A 233 44.77 26.94 -69.62
N GLU A 234 44.51 28.04 -68.91
CA GLU A 234 44.75 29.39 -69.44
C GLU A 234 46.22 29.61 -69.81
N ARG A 235 47.15 29.15 -68.96
CA ARG A 235 48.59 29.25 -69.22
C ARG A 235 48.97 28.51 -70.50
N ASN A 236 48.46 27.29 -70.69
CA ASN A 236 48.68 26.51 -71.90
C ASN A 236 48.05 27.15 -73.15
N TYR A 237 46.85 27.73 -73.03
CA TYR A 237 46.23 28.50 -74.12
C TYR A 237 47.07 29.72 -74.54
N ARG A 238 47.61 30.49 -73.58
CA ARG A 238 48.49 31.63 -73.87
C ARG A 238 49.78 31.19 -74.56
N VAL A 239 50.40 30.10 -74.11
CA VAL A 239 51.63 29.55 -74.71
C VAL A 239 51.39 29.08 -76.16
N ASN A 240 50.26 28.41 -76.42
CA ASN A 240 49.91 27.98 -77.78
C ASN A 240 49.57 29.18 -78.71
N ARG A 241 48.95 30.24 -78.19
CA ARG A 241 48.67 31.47 -78.95
C ARG A 241 49.95 32.20 -79.38
N ILE A 242 50.98 32.18 -78.55
CA ILE A 242 52.30 32.77 -78.87
C ILE A 242 53.03 31.94 -79.93
N ARG A 243 52.91 30.60 -79.90
CA ARG A 243 53.47 29.72 -80.95
C ARG A 243 52.84 29.94 -82.33
N HIS A 244 51.54 30.25 -82.41
CA HIS A 244 50.89 30.55 -83.69
C HIS A 244 51.27 31.91 -84.31
N LYS A 245 51.82 32.86 -83.54
CA LYS A 245 52.33 34.14 -84.06
C LYS A 245 53.76 34.05 -84.65
N LYS A 246 54.42 32.88 -84.60
CA LYS A 246 55.81 32.67 -85.05
C LYS A 246 55.93 31.76 -86.30
N LYS A 247 54.92 31.72 -87.17
CA LYS A 247 55.10 31.15 -88.52
C LYS A 247 55.18 32.28 -89.55
N PRO A 248 56.36 32.57 -90.11
CA PRO A 248 56.48 33.43 -91.27
C PRO A 248 56.09 32.63 -92.54
N TYR A 249 55.25 33.24 -93.38
CA TYR A 249 55.38 33.13 -94.83
C TYR A 249 56.17 34.34 -95.30
#